data_AF-A0A101XBS9-F1
#
_entry.id   AF-A0A101XBS9-F1
#
_cell.length_a   1.000
_cell.length_b   1.000
_cell.length_c   1.000
_cell.angle_alpha   90.00
_cell.angle_beta   90.00
_cell.angle_gamma   90.00
#
_symmetry.space_group_name_H-M   'P 1'
#
loop_
_entity.id
_entity.type
_entity.pdbx_description
1 polymer ?
#
loop_
_entity_poly.entity_id
_entity_poly.type
_entity_poly.pdbx_seq_one_letter_code
_entity_poly.pdbx_strand_id
1 'polypeptide(L)'
;MRLVFSNVRPIREAELNLSGVVLLYGPHGAGKTAVARALSVASRVLGRGSVEAREAASLINRDAEKAVVELGEHAVELAWGYVTVKTGQHEKRLEGDLYTGIADTPLIWVRDGVRLYGMDAGG
;
A
#
# COMPACT_ATOMS: atom_id res chain seq x y z
N MET A 1 2.83 -15.45 -2.34
CA MET A 1 3.38 -14.38 -1.47
C MET A 1 2.25 -13.82 -0.63
N ARG A 2 2.41 -13.74 0.69
CA ARG A 2 1.39 -13.21 1.60
C ARG A 2 1.40 -11.68 1.56
N LEU A 3 0.23 -11.06 1.46
CA LEU A 3 0.03 -9.61 1.50
C LEU A 3 -0.99 -9.29 2.59
N VAL A 4 -0.61 -8.47 3.55
CA VAL A 4 -1.49 -8.05 4.66
C VAL A 4 -1.62 -6.53 4.64
N PHE A 5 -2.84 -6.05 4.84
CA PHE A 5 -3.14 -4.64 5.04
C PHE A 5 -3.73 -4.45 6.42
N SER A 6 -3.26 -3.44 7.14
CA SER A 6 -3.84 -3.01 8.40
C SER A 6 -4.08 -1.50 8.37
N ASN A 7 -5.29 -1.07 8.72
CA ASN A 7 -5.71 0.33 8.81
C ASN A 7 -5.47 1.15 7.53
N VAL A 8 -5.71 0.56 6.36
CA VAL A 8 -5.58 1.22 5.04
C VAL A 8 -6.94 1.73 4.54
N ARG A 9 -7.16 3.04 4.58
CA ARG A 9 -8.45 3.70 4.27
C ARG A 9 -9.62 2.88 4.87
N PRO A 10 -10.75 2.52 4.22
CA PRO A 10 -11.84 1.86 4.95
C PRO A 10 -11.49 0.43 5.42
N ILE A 11 -10.30 -0.09 5.08
CA ILE A 11 -9.88 -1.45 5.40
C ILE A 11 -9.18 -1.44 6.77
N ARG A 12 -9.79 -2.09 7.76
CA ARG A 12 -9.16 -2.30 9.06
C ARG A 12 -8.12 -3.41 9.00
N GLU A 13 -8.48 -4.52 8.37
CA GLU A 13 -7.60 -5.65 8.17
C GLU A 13 -7.99 -6.38 6.88
N ALA A 14 -7.01 -6.81 6.10
CA ALA A 14 -7.22 -7.69 4.95
C ALA A 14 -5.97 -8.52 4.71
N GLU A 15 -6.16 -9.80 4.38
CA GLU A 15 -5.09 -10.71 4.00
C GLU A 15 -5.37 -11.31 2.62
N LEU A 16 -4.35 -11.30 1.77
CA LEU A 16 -4.40 -11.80 0.40
C LEU A 16 -3.18 -12.69 0.15
N ASN A 17 -3.42 -13.85 -0.44
CA ASN A 17 -2.36 -14.67 -0.98
C ASN A 17 -2.16 -14.33 -2.46
N LEU A 18 -1.08 -13.61 -2.75
CA LEU A 18 -0.69 -13.27 -4.11
C LEU A 18 -0.07 -14.50 -4.78
N SER A 19 -0.82 -15.10 -5.70
CA SER A 19 -0.37 -16.12 -6.64
C SER A 19 -1.07 -15.89 -7.98
N GLY A 20 -0.31 -15.76 -9.07
CA GLY A 20 -0.87 -15.47 -10.39
C GLY A 20 -1.58 -14.12 -10.46
N VAL A 21 -2.80 -14.10 -10.99
CA VAL A 21 -3.64 -12.90 -11.14
C VAL A 21 -4.64 -12.80 -10.01
N VAL A 22 -4.70 -11.65 -9.33
CA VAL A 22 -5.66 -11.37 -8.25
C VAL A 22 -6.70 -10.37 -8.73
N LEU A 23 -7.98 -10.72 -8.60
CA LEU A 23 -9.11 -9.85 -8.91
C LEU A 23 -9.74 -9.31 -7.62
N LEU A 24 -9.77 -7.98 -7.48
CA LEU A 24 -10.49 -7.31 -6.40
C LEU A 24 -11.87 -6.86 -6.89
N TYR A 25 -12.93 -7.44 -6.34
CA TYR A 25 -14.32 -7.10 -6.67
C TYR A 25 -15.12 -6.84 -5.39
N GLY A 26 -16.25 -6.13 -5.52
CA GLY A 26 -17.12 -5.79 -4.39
C GLY A 26 -17.82 -4.44 -4.58
N PRO A 27 -18.68 -4.02 -3.63
CA PRO A 27 -19.43 -2.78 -3.70
C PRO A 27 -18.56 -1.52 -3.86
N HIS A 28 -19.17 -0.43 -4.34
CA HIS A 28 -18.52 0.88 -4.30
C HIS A 28 -18.14 1.24 -2.85
N GLY A 29 -16.97 1.86 -2.66
CA GLY A 29 -16.47 2.22 -1.33
C GLY A 29 -15.85 1.07 -0.51
N ALA A 30 -15.92 -0.20 -0.96
CA ALA A 30 -15.36 -1.35 -0.24
C ALA A 30 -13.82 -1.39 -0.11
N GLY A 31 -13.11 -0.35 -0.55
CA GLY A 31 -11.65 -0.27 -0.38
C GLY A 31 -10.79 -0.84 -1.52
N LYS A 32 -11.36 -1.32 -2.63
CA LYS A 32 -10.60 -1.85 -3.79
C LYS A 32 -9.48 -0.89 -4.27
N THR A 33 -9.81 0.38 -4.47
CA THR A 33 -8.84 1.42 -4.86
C THR A 33 -7.84 1.70 -3.75
N ALA A 34 -8.24 1.56 -2.48
CA ALA A 34 -7.33 1.74 -1.35
C ALA A 34 -6.25 0.66 -1.31
N VAL A 35 -6.63 -0.61 -1.51
CA VAL A 35 -5.68 -1.74 -1.68
C VAL A 35 -4.68 -1.44 -2.80
N ALA A 36 -5.18 -1.08 -3.98
CA ALA A 36 -4.32 -0.82 -5.13
C ALA A 36 -3.34 0.34 -4.90
N ARG A 37 -3.82 1.45 -4.31
CA ARG A 37 -2.97 2.60 -3.99
C ARG A 37 -1.94 2.29 -2.90
N ALA A 38 -2.33 1.58 -1.85
CA ALA A 38 -1.42 1.18 -0.78
C ALA A 38 -0.34 0.24 -1.28
N LEU A 39 -0.70 -0.72 -2.15
CA LEU A 39 0.26 -1.60 -2.79
C LEU A 39 1.24 -0.82 -3.68
N SER A 40 0.75 0.17 -4.44
CA SER A 40 1.59 1.04 -5.25
C SER A 40 2.57 1.85 -4.40
N VAL A 41 2.09 2.46 -3.31
CA VAL A 41 2.96 3.22 -2.38
C VAL A 41 4.02 2.32 -1.76
N ALA A 42 3.61 1.17 -1.20
CA ALA A 42 4.53 0.21 -0.60
C ALA A 42 5.58 -0.26 -1.61
N SER A 43 5.17 -0.58 -2.84
CA SER A 43 6.08 -1.00 -3.91
C SER A 43 7.10 0.08 -4.28
N ARG A 44 6.71 1.36 -4.35
CA ARG A 44 7.63 2.46 -4.68
C ARG A 44 8.64 2.71 -3.56
N VAL A 45 8.18 2.66 -2.30
CA VAL A 45 9.00 2.86 -1.11
C VAL A 45 9.98 1.70 -0.89
N LEU A 46 9.56 0.47 -1.17
CA LEU A 46 10.45 -0.70 -1.13
C LEU A 46 11.45 -0.69 -2.29
N GLY A 47 11.03 -0.24 -3.48
CA GLY A 47 11.89 -0.12 -4.67
C GLY A 47 12.63 1.21 -4.77
N ARG A 48 12.91 1.66 -6.00
CA ARG A 48 13.54 2.96 -6.32
C ARG A 48 12.53 4.07 -6.67
N GLY A 49 11.29 3.93 -6.22
CA GLY A 49 10.26 4.93 -6.48
C GLY A 49 10.30 6.10 -5.50
N SER A 50 9.48 7.11 -5.77
CA SER A 50 9.20 8.19 -4.82
C SER A 50 7.72 8.26 -4.47
N VAL A 51 7.42 8.69 -3.25
CA VAL A 51 6.07 8.88 -2.73
C VAL A 51 6.01 10.18 -1.95
N GLU A 52 5.04 11.04 -2.26
CA GLU A 52 4.82 12.25 -1.47
C GLU A 52 4.25 11.90 -0.09
N ALA A 53 4.65 12.63 0.95
CA ALA A 53 4.16 12.44 2.31
C ALA A 53 2.63 12.52 2.39
N ARG A 54 2.02 13.41 1.61
CA ARG A 54 0.56 13.57 1.53
C ARG A 54 -0.12 12.36 0.89
N GLU A 55 0.51 11.74 -0.11
CA GLU A 55 0.01 10.52 -0.74
C GLU A 55 -0.01 9.37 0.27
N ALA A 56 1.10 9.16 0.99
CA ALA A 56 1.22 8.14 2.04
C ALA A 56 0.21 8.37 3.18
N ALA A 57 0.13 9.59 3.71
CA ALA A 57 -0.81 9.93 4.78
C ALA A 57 -2.28 9.75 4.36
N SER A 58 -2.61 9.98 3.07
CA SER A 58 -3.99 9.80 2.55
C SER A 58 -4.50 8.35 2.59
N LEU A 59 -3.61 7.40 2.83
CA LEU A 59 -3.92 5.97 2.94
C LEU A 59 -4.22 5.53 4.38
N ILE A 60 -3.88 6.34 5.38
CA ILE A 60 -4.12 6.00 6.78
C ILE A 60 -5.63 6.04 7.04
N ASN A 61 -6.16 4.98 7.65
CA ASN A 61 -7.54 4.96 8.13
C ASN A 61 -7.75 6.15 9.08
N ARG A 62 -8.89 6.84 8.95
CA ARG A 62 -9.19 8.06 9.70
C ARG A 62 -9.08 7.89 11.22
N ASP A 63 -9.37 6.69 11.72
CA ASP A 63 -9.40 6.36 13.15
C ASP A 63 -8.10 5.66 13.60
N ALA A 64 -7.04 5.69 12.80
CA ALA A 64 -5.76 5.05 13.09
C ALA A 64 -4.60 6.04 13.04
N GLU A 65 -3.59 5.81 13.88
CA GLU A 65 -2.35 6.60 13.86
C GLU A 65 -1.45 6.23 12.68
N LYS A 66 -1.56 4.98 12.22
CA LYS A 66 -0.74 4.41 11.15
C LYS A 66 -1.48 3.36 10.33
N ALA A 67 -1.03 3.17 9.10
CA ALA A 67 -1.38 2.06 8.24
C ALA A 67 -0.17 1.16 7.99
N VAL A 68 -0.39 -0.14 7.79
CA VAL A 68 0.69 -1.09 7.52
C VAL A 68 0.36 -1.90 6.27
N VAL A 69 1.35 -2.08 5.41
CA VAL A 69 1.33 -2.99 4.27
C VAL A 69 2.46 -3.99 4.43
N GLU A 70 2.14 -5.25 4.70
CA GLU A 70 3.10 -6.34 4.80
C GLU A 70 3.12 -7.14 3.51
N LEU A 71 4.32 -7.39 2.98
CA LEU A 71 4.53 -8.07 1.71
C LEU A 71 5.63 -9.12 1.84
N GLY A 72 5.23 -10.37 2.06
CA GLY A 72 6.17 -11.43 2.44
C GLY A 72 6.94 -11.04 3.70
N GLU A 73 8.27 -11.01 3.61
CA GLU A 73 9.19 -10.65 4.71
C GLU A 73 9.43 -9.14 4.86
N HIS A 74 8.67 -8.31 4.14
CA HIS A 74 8.82 -6.85 4.14
C HIS A 74 7.58 -6.19 4.73
N ALA A 75 7.75 -5.04 5.37
CA ALA A 75 6.63 -4.22 5.83
C ALA A 75 6.88 -2.74 5.57
N VAL A 76 5.83 -2.04 5.18
CA VAL A 76 5.80 -0.58 5.04
C VAL A 76 4.75 -0.03 5.97
N GLU A 77 5.19 0.73 6.96
CA GLU A 77 4.35 1.43 7.92
C GLU A 77 4.26 2.90 7.53
N LEU A 78 3.04 3.34 7.23
CA LEU A 78 2.70 4.71 6.86
C LEU A 78 2.18 5.42 8.10
N ALA A 79 2.87 6.48 8.51
CA ALA A 79 2.47 7.33 9.61
C ALA A 79 2.46 8.81 9.18
N TRP A 80 1.90 9.66 10.02
CA TRP A 80 1.92 11.10 9.76
C TRP A 80 3.35 11.63 9.87
N GLY A 81 3.88 12.13 8.74
CA GLY A 81 5.20 12.75 8.66
C GLY A 81 6.37 11.79 8.42
N TYR A 82 6.15 10.48 8.51
CA TYR A 82 7.20 9.50 8.23
C TYR A 82 6.66 8.18 7.66
N VAL A 83 7.53 7.46 6.98
CA VAL A 83 7.30 6.07 6.54
C VAL A 83 8.42 5.20 7.07
N THR A 84 8.07 4.09 7.70
CA THR A 84 9.04 3.10 8.17
C THR A 84 9.00 1.90 7.26
N VAL A 85 10.16 1.48 6.77
CA VAL A 85 10.35 0.34 5.89
C VAL A 85 11.15 -0.72 6.63
N LYS A 86 10.61 -1.93 6.70
CA LYS A 86 11.23 -3.09 7.32
C LYS A 86 11.50 -4.14 6.26
N THR A 87 12.75 -4.57 6.16
CA THR A 87 13.22 -5.56 5.19
C THR A 87 14.12 -6.58 5.91
N GLY A 88 13.60 -7.75 6.26
CA GLY A 88 14.36 -8.75 7.01
C GLY A 88 14.95 -8.19 8.32
N GLN A 89 16.28 -8.01 8.38
CA GLN A 89 16.99 -7.48 9.55
C GLN A 89 17.16 -5.95 9.57
N HIS A 90 16.73 -5.25 8.52
CA HIS A 90 16.91 -3.80 8.41
C HIS A 90 15.59 -3.06 8.57
N GLU A 91 15.62 -2.01 9.37
CA GLU A 91 14.54 -1.04 9.51
C GLU A 91 15.08 0.34 9.16
N LYS A 92 14.36 1.06 8.30
CA LYS A 92 14.73 2.41 7.89
C LYS A 92 13.50 3.32 7.92
N ARG A 93 13.66 4.46 8.57
CA ARG A 93 12.66 5.51 8.64
C ARG A 93 12.96 6.60 7.61
N LEU A 94 11.94 6.99 6.86
CA LEU A 94 11.97 8.01 5.83
C LEU A 94 11.12 9.18 6.31
N GLU A 95 11.69 10.38 6.28
CA GLU A 95 11.05 11.61 6.77
C GLU A 95 11.14 12.72 5.72
N GLY A 96 10.35 13.76 5.89
CA GLY A 96 10.23 14.88 4.95
C GLY A 96 9.01 14.75 4.03
N ASP A 97 8.96 15.61 3.02
CA ASP A 97 7.78 15.75 2.15
C ASP A 97 7.76 14.76 0.98
N LEU A 98 8.90 14.14 0.67
CA LEU A 98 9.07 13.17 -0.41
C LEU A 98 9.93 12.00 0.07
N TYR A 99 9.33 10.81 0.13
CA TYR A 99 10.03 9.58 0.49
C TYR A 99 10.65 8.96 -0.74
N THR A 100 11.97 8.76 -0.71
CA THR A 100 12.70 8.02 -1.75
C THR A 100 12.91 6.60 -1.28
N GLY A 101 12.52 5.63 -2.11
CA GLY A 101 12.59 4.22 -1.77
C GLY A 101 14.03 3.70 -1.59
N ILE A 102 14.15 2.55 -0.93
CA ILE A 102 15.39 2.16 -0.24
C ILE A 102 16.11 0.93 -0.79
N ALA A 103 15.55 0.19 -1.75
CA ALA A 103 16.16 -1.05 -2.24
C ALA A 103 16.07 -1.26 -3.77
N ASP A 104 16.91 -2.19 -4.24
CA ASP A 104 16.98 -2.67 -5.63
C ASP A 104 16.00 -3.81 -5.96
N THR A 105 15.15 -4.19 -5.01
CA THR A 105 14.27 -5.34 -5.15
C THR A 105 12.87 -4.91 -5.59
N PRO A 106 12.48 -5.03 -6.88
CA PRO A 106 11.10 -4.83 -7.28
C PRO A 106 10.28 -6.04 -6.79
N LEU A 107 9.68 -5.94 -5.61
CA LEU A 107 8.82 -7.01 -5.11
C LEU A 107 7.50 -7.13 -5.90
N ILE A 108 7.01 -6.02 -6.48
CA ILE A 108 5.79 -5.98 -7.30
C ILE A 108 5.97 -4.97 -8.42
N TRP A 109 5.56 -5.31 -9.64
CA TRP A 109 5.46 -4.36 -10.75
C TRP A 109 3.98 -3.99 -10.95
N VAL A 110 3.60 -2.77 -10.54
CA VAL A 110 2.29 -2.20 -10.88
C VAL A 110 2.42 -1.52 -12.23
N ARG A 111 2.28 -2.31 -13.31
CA ARG A 111 2.30 -1.77 -14.69
C ARG A 111 1.03 -0.97 -14.93
N ASP A 112 1.15 0.14 -15.67
CA ASP A 112 0.06 1.05 -16.04
C ASP A 112 -1.28 0.33 -16.27
N GLY A 113 -2.28 0.71 -15.49
CA GLY A 113 -3.65 0.20 -15.62
C GLY A 113 -4.02 -0.86 -14.59
N VAL A 114 -4.06 -0.49 -13.30
CA VAL A 114 -5.10 -1.07 -12.42
C VAL A 114 -6.44 -0.70 -13.06
N ARG A 115 -7.01 -1.59 -13.87
CA ARG A 115 -8.34 -1.42 -14.44
C ARG A 115 -9.34 -1.67 -13.31
N LEU A 116 -9.76 -0.58 -12.66
CA LEU A 116 -10.86 -0.59 -11.72
C LEU A 116 -12.16 -0.68 -12.52
N TYR A 117 -12.74 -1.88 -12.59
CA TYR A 117 -14.12 -2.03 -13.06
C TYR A 117 -15.05 -1.72 -11.89
N GLY A 118 -15.62 -0.52 -11.88
CA GLY A 118 -16.82 -0.21 -11.10
C GLY A 118 -18.02 -0.38 -12.02
N MET A 119 -19.00 -1.18 -11.63
CA MET A 119 -20.33 -1.07 -12.25
C MET A 119 -20.96 0.19 -11.69
N ASP A 120 -21.42 1.08 -12.57
CA ASP A 120 -22.28 2.19 -12.18
C ASP A 120 -23.47 1.62 -11.40
N ALA A 121 -23.65 2.10 -10.17
CA ALA A 121 -24.87 1.84 -9.43
C ALA A 121 -25.96 2.68 -10.09
N GLY A 122 -26.67 2.08 -11.05
CA GLY A 122 -27.90 2.63 -11.57
C GLY A 122 -28.89 2.84 -10.42
N GLY A 123 -29.34 4.09 -10.28
CA GLY A 123 -30.38 4.56 -9.36
C GLY A 123 -30.70 5.99 -9.69
#